data_AF-A0A3Z4X6G5-F1
#
_entry.id   AF-A0A3Z4X6G5-F1
#
_cell.length_a   1.000
_cell.length_b   1.000
_cell.length_c   1.000
_cell.angle_alpha   90.00
_cell.angle_beta   90.00
_cell.angle_gamma   90.00
#
_symmetry.space_group_name_H-M   'P 1'
#
loop_
_entity.id
_entity.type
_entity.pdbx_description
1 polymer ?
#
loop_
_entity_poly.entity_id
_entity_poly.type
_entity_poly.pdbx_seq_one_letter_code
_entity_poly.pdbx_strand_id
1 'polypeptide(L)'
;MIDIYTDYAAVLTVNRHEGRAAPMLDLVTLGMDYGYDVALSDVYSNPLSDPADETVRLESIIVKVAVGLGNRLGIGLNPQIVFQKPKETVRILHGVLEAFEEFEDSDALYGIVSSGETPEYILENMCRYVYGDENLHFEDLITVVSPRVLTVMENFLAAESLESQKRNGDDERQERIVTYLRLFPENPSAFVFMNLPAEPDLTVVQQSLEFRVEDISEIDLLTMYAVGLSIIPHAEFDGAYGDLEKNLALLNVDNVPPGEILRKGLEALKVIYASGDAEVDDEQD
;
A
#
# COMPACT_ATOMS: atom_id res chain seq x y z
N MET A 1 -6.74 -32.76 -4.36
CA MET A 1 -6.66 -31.33 -4.01
C MET A 1 -5.42 -30.84 -4.73
N ILE A 2 -5.58 -29.86 -5.60
CA ILE A 2 -4.45 -29.21 -6.29
C ILE A 2 -3.73 -28.37 -5.24
N ASP A 3 -2.47 -28.66 -4.99
CA ASP A 3 -1.64 -27.93 -4.04
C ASP A 3 -0.45 -27.35 -4.82
N ILE A 4 -0.70 -26.16 -5.39
CA ILE A 4 0.23 -25.45 -6.28
C ILE A 4 1.59 -25.29 -5.60
N TYR A 5 1.61 -24.85 -4.34
CA TYR A 5 2.84 -24.66 -3.59
C TYR A 5 3.64 -25.96 -3.48
N THR A 6 2.99 -27.05 -3.04
CA THR A 6 3.65 -28.35 -2.88
C THR A 6 4.24 -28.86 -4.19
N ASP A 7 3.57 -28.62 -5.32
CA ASP A 7 4.05 -29.04 -6.64
C ASP A 7 5.29 -28.23 -7.10
N TYR A 8 5.34 -26.92 -6.85
CA TYR A 8 6.57 -26.14 -7.04
C TYR A 8 7.69 -26.60 -6.09
N ALA A 9 7.38 -26.80 -4.82
CA ALA A 9 8.35 -27.20 -3.80
C ALA A 9 8.98 -28.55 -4.12
N ALA A 10 8.19 -29.52 -4.61
CA ALA A 10 8.66 -30.86 -4.97
C ALA A 10 9.75 -30.83 -6.05
N VAL A 11 9.72 -29.86 -6.97
CA VAL A 11 10.74 -29.73 -8.03
C VAL A 11 11.90 -28.85 -7.58
N LEU A 12 11.61 -27.68 -7.00
CA LEU A 12 12.62 -26.68 -6.69
C LEU A 12 13.56 -27.12 -5.56
N THR A 13 13.02 -27.71 -4.49
CA THR A 13 13.85 -28.14 -3.33
C THR A 13 14.79 -29.29 -3.66
N VAL A 14 14.47 -30.07 -4.71
CA VAL A 14 15.31 -31.17 -5.19
C VAL A 14 16.42 -30.69 -6.13
N ASN A 15 16.13 -29.69 -6.97
CA ASN A 15 17.00 -29.28 -8.08
C ASN A 15 17.76 -27.96 -7.86
N ARG A 16 17.49 -27.25 -6.76
CA ARG A 16 18.16 -25.98 -6.41
C ARG A 16 18.69 -26.01 -4.99
N HIS A 17 19.74 -25.23 -4.77
CA HIS A 17 20.22 -24.93 -3.43
C HIS A 17 19.15 -24.13 -2.66
N GLU A 18 19.06 -24.34 -1.34
CA GLU A 18 18.08 -23.71 -0.45
C GLU A 18 18.02 -22.19 -0.62
N GLY A 19 19.18 -21.51 -0.65
CA GLY A 19 19.27 -20.06 -0.87
C GLY A 19 18.68 -19.53 -2.20
N ARG A 20 18.30 -20.40 -3.14
CA ARG A 20 17.53 -20.06 -4.34
C ARG A 20 16.11 -20.64 -4.31
N ALA A 21 15.96 -21.87 -3.82
CA ALA A 21 14.66 -22.54 -3.74
C ALA A 21 13.70 -21.80 -2.80
N ALA A 22 14.16 -21.42 -1.60
CA ALA A 22 13.31 -20.76 -0.60
C ALA A 22 12.76 -19.41 -1.12
N PRO A 23 13.59 -18.46 -1.62
CA PRO A 23 13.04 -17.23 -2.19
C PRO A 23 12.11 -17.44 -3.38
N MET A 24 12.34 -18.45 -4.23
CA MET A 24 11.42 -18.75 -5.32
C MET A 24 10.07 -19.26 -4.81
N LEU A 25 10.06 -20.04 -3.73
CA LEU A 25 8.83 -20.52 -3.10
C LEU A 25 8.10 -19.40 -2.35
N ASP A 26 8.83 -18.47 -1.73
CA ASP A 26 8.22 -17.27 -1.13
C ASP A 26 7.50 -16.43 -2.20
N LEU A 27 8.06 -16.32 -3.41
CA LEU A 27 7.37 -15.68 -4.55
C LEU A 27 6.12 -16.46 -5.01
N VAL A 28 6.09 -17.79 -4.86
CA VAL A 28 4.89 -18.58 -5.13
C VAL A 28 3.80 -18.25 -4.11
N THR A 29 4.16 -18.21 -2.82
CA THR A 29 3.24 -17.85 -1.73
C THR A 29 2.66 -16.46 -1.95
N LEU A 30 3.50 -15.44 -2.16
CA LEU A 30 3.04 -14.08 -2.49
C LEU A 30 2.16 -14.07 -3.75
N GLY A 31 2.51 -14.85 -4.77
CA GLY A 31 1.67 -14.97 -5.96
C GLY A 31 0.26 -15.50 -5.63
N MET A 32 0.15 -16.53 -4.81
CA MET A 32 -1.13 -17.11 -4.40
C MET A 32 -1.95 -16.11 -3.56
N ASP A 33 -1.33 -15.53 -2.54
CA ASP A 33 -2.02 -14.61 -1.62
C ASP A 33 -2.57 -13.37 -2.34
N TYR A 34 -1.89 -12.93 -3.40
CA TYR A 34 -2.26 -11.75 -4.19
C TYR A 34 -2.90 -12.09 -5.56
N GLY A 35 -3.51 -13.27 -5.68
CA GLY A 35 -4.45 -13.61 -6.75
C GLY A 35 -3.82 -13.98 -8.09
N TYR A 36 -2.61 -14.54 -8.08
CA TYR A 36 -1.92 -15.09 -9.25
C TYR A 36 -2.02 -16.63 -9.34
N ASP A 37 -2.93 -17.28 -8.60
CA ASP A 37 -3.12 -18.74 -8.62
C ASP A 37 -3.31 -19.31 -10.03
N VAL A 38 -4.06 -18.58 -10.86
CA VAL A 38 -4.31 -18.98 -12.25
C VAL A 38 -3.03 -19.01 -13.07
N ALA A 39 -2.15 -18.02 -12.90
CA ALA A 39 -0.86 -17.98 -13.58
C ALA A 39 0.10 -19.03 -13.03
N LEU A 40 0.11 -19.24 -11.71
CA LEU A 40 0.92 -20.26 -11.06
C LEU A 40 0.48 -21.69 -11.43
N SER A 41 -0.81 -21.89 -11.74
CA SER A 41 -1.36 -23.17 -12.21
C SER A 41 -0.74 -23.65 -13.53
N ASP A 42 0.02 -22.80 -14.25
CA ASP A 42 0.83 -23.22 -15.40
C ASP A 42 1.91 -24.25 -15.05
N VAL A 43 2.16 -24.53 -13.77
CA VAL A 43 2.92 -25.70 -13.33
C VAL A 43 2.38 -27.00 -13.96
N TYR A 44 1.06 -27.11 -14.14
CA TYR A 44 0.40 -28.28 -14.75
C TYR A 44 0.38 -28.25 -16.28
N SER A 45 0.73 -27.12 -16.88
CA SER A 45 0.67 -26.89 -18.32
C SER A 45 1.98 -27.28 -18.98
N ASN A 46 1.97 -28.36 -19.78
CA ASN A 46 3.11 -28.84 -20.57
C ASN A 46 4.40 -29.09 -19.75
N PRO A 47 4.36 -29.98 -18.74
CA PRO A 47 5.56 -30.32 -17.95
C PRO A 47 6.63 -30.95 -18.85
N LEU A 48 7.89 -30.57 -18.60
CA LEU A 48 9.04 -31.08 -19.34
C LEU A 48 9.57 -32.35 -18.67
N SER A 49 10.06 -33.28 -19.49
CA SER A 49 10.59 -34.55 -19.01
C SER A 49 11.97 -34.44 -18.39
N ASP A 50 12.76 -33.45 -18.81
CA ASP A 50 14.08 -33.19 -18.24
C ASP A 50 13.94 -32.35 -16.96
N PRO A 51 14.46 -32.81 -15.80
CA PRO A 51 14.30 -32.09 -14.53
C PRO A 51 14.96 -30.71 -14.51
N ALA A 52 16.08 -30.52 -15.22
CA ALA A 52 16.76 -29.23 -15.25
C ALA A 52 15.98 -28.22 -16.09
N ASP A 53 15.49 -28.64 -17.25
CA ASP A 53 14.63 -27.81 -18.11
C ASP A 53 13.31 -27.49 -17.41
N GLU A 54 12.70 -28.46 -16.72
CA GLU A 54 11.48 -28.25 -15.94
C GLU A 54 11.70 -27.25 -14.81
N THR A 55 12.81 -27.35 -14.09
CA THR A 55 13.15 -26.39 -13.03
C THR A 55 13.23 -24.96 -13.58
N VAL A 56 13.87 -24.76 -14.73
CA VAL A 56 13.96 -23.44 -15.38
C VAL A 56 12.59 -22.96 -15.86
N ARG A 57 11.73 -23.85 -16.37
CA ARG A 57 10.36 -23.52 -16.76
C ARG A 57 9.54 -23.01 -15.57
N LEU A 58 9.60 -23.71 -14.44
CA LEU A 58 8.88 -23.32 -13.23
C LEU A 58 9.39 -21.98 -12.67
N GLU A 59 10.72 -21.79 -12.59
CA GLU A 59 11.30 -20.50 -12.22
C GLU A 59 10.83 -19.38 -13.16
N SER A 60 10.67 -19.66 -14.46
CA SER A 60 10.17 -18.68 -15.42
C SER A 60 8.71 -18.30 -15.20
N ILE A 61 7.87 -19.21 -14.70
CA ILE A 61 6.49 -18.89 -14.33
C ILE A 61 6.48 -17.98 -13.09
N ILE A 62 7.27 -18.32 -12.08
CA ILE A 62 7.42 -17.54 -10.84
C ILE A 62 7.90 -16.12 -11.16
N VAL A 63 8.91 -15.96 -12.02
CA VAL A 63 9.41 -14.64 -12.45
C VAL A 63 8.31 -13.82 -13.12
N LYS A 64 7.49 -14.41 -14.00
CA LYS A 64 6.38 -13.70 -14.63
C LYS A 64 5.34 -13.22 -13.61
N VAL A 65 5.05 -14.05 -12.62
CA VAL A 65 4.13 -13.71 -11.51
C VAL A 65 4.70 -12.57 -10.68
N ALA A 66 5.97 -12.66 -10.27
CA ALA A 66 6.64 -11.61 -9.50
C ALA A 66 6.67 -10.26 -10.24
N VAL A 67 6.99 -10.27 -11.54
CA VAL A 67 6.98 -9.06 -12.40
C VAL A 67 5.56 -8.51 -12.54
N GLY A 68 4.56 -9.37 -12.73
CA GLY A 68 3.15 -8.96 -12.78
C GLY A 68 2.69 -8.32 -11.47
N LEU A 69 3.04 -8.92 -10.33
CA LEU A 69 2.73 -8.39 -9.01
C LEU A 69 3.42 -7.05 -8.78
N GLY A 70 4.72 -6.93 -9.07
CA GLY A 70 5.44 -5.66 -9.02
C GLY A 70 4.74 -4.57 -9.84
N ASN A 71 4.40 -4.84 -11.10
CA ASN A 71 3.70 -3.88 -11.96
C ASN A 71 2.34 -3.44 -11.37
N ARG A 72 1.59 -4.36 -10.74
CA ARG A 72 0.32 -4.04 -10.08
C ARG A 72 0.52 -3.08 -8.91
N LEU A 73 1.59 -3.31 -8.14
CA LEU A 73 1.96 -2.44 -7.02
C LEU A 73 2.48 -1.09 -7.52
N GLY A 74 3.07 -1.03 -8.72
CA GLY A 74 3.68 0.17 -9.28
C GLY A 74 5.21 0.13 -9.29
N ILE A 75 5.79 -1.07 -9.17
CA ILE A 75 7.23 -1.32 -9.21
C ILE A 75 7.55 -2.15 -10.45
N GLY A 76 8.23 -1.53 -11.42
CA GLY A 76 8.73 -2.25 -12.59
C GLY A 76 9.94 -3.08 -12.21
N LEU A 77 9.86 -4.39 -12.40
CA LEU A 77 10.94 -5.34 -12.13
C LEU A 77 11.53 -5.88 -13.44
N ASN A 78 12.87 -5.90 -13.55
CA ASN A 78 13.58 -6.48 -14.69
C ASN A 78 13.52 -8.02 -14.61
N PRO A 79 12.82 -8.71 -15.53
CA PRO A 79 12.62 -10.16 -15.44
C PRO A 79 13.93 -10.96 -15.44
N GLN A 80 14.95 -10.48 -16.16
CA GLN A 80 16.25 -11.16 -16.23
C GLN A 80 16.99 -11.09 -14.89
N ILE A 81 16.88 -9.96 -14.19
CA ILE A 81 17.51 -9.77 -12.90
C ILE A 81 16.69 -10.45 -11.80
N VAL A 82 15.35 -10.42 -11.85
CA VAL A 82 14.49 -11.20 -10.94
C VAL A 82 14.86 -12.68 -10.96
N PHE A 83 15.09 -13.25 -12.14
CA PHE A 83 15.53 -14.63 -12.27
C PHE A 83 16.87 -14.90 -11.57
N GLN A 84 17.77 -13.92 -11.51
CA GLN A 84 19.10 -14.03 -10.88
C GLN A 84 19.06 -13.73 -9.38
N LYS A 85 18.19 -12.80 -8.95
CA LYS A 85 18.08 -12.22 -7.62
C LYS A 85 16.68 -12.42 -7.01
N PRO A 86 16.22 -13.67 -6.81
CA PRO A 86 14.88 -13.91 -6.28
C PRO A 86 14.74 -13.46 -4.82
N LYS A 87 15.81 -13.52 -4.01
CA LYS A 87 15.82 -13.06 -2.61
C LYS A 87 15.51 -11.57 -2.51
N GLU A 88 16.19 -10.75 -3.32
CA GLU A 88 15.98 -9.32 -3.42
C GLU A 88 14.55 -9.01 -3.88
N THR A 89 14.07 -9.76 -4.86
CA THR A 89 12.71 -9.60 -5.40
C THR A 89 11.64 -9.87 -4.35
N VAL A 90 11.77 -10.96 -3.58
CA VAL A 90 10.86 -11.27 -2.46
C VAL A 90 10.85 -10.13 -1.47
N ARG A 91 12.03 -9.63 -1.07
CA ARG A 91 12.14 -8.58 -0.06
C ARG A 91 11.45 -7.28 -0.47
N ILE A 92 11.53 -6.91 -1.74
CA ILE A 92 10.80 -5.76 -2.27
C ILE A 92 9.28 -6.00 -2.17
N LEU A 93 8.82 -7.13 -2.71
CA LEU A 93 7.39 -7.41 -2.81
C LEU A 93 6.76 -7.62 -1.42
N HIS A 94 7.34 -8.47 -0.59
CA HIS A 94 6.92 -8.68 0.80
C HIS A 94 7.06 -7.41 1.65
N GLY A 95 8.10 -6.60 1.41
CA GLY A 95 8.28 -5.32 2.09
C GLY A 95 7.08 -4.40 1.88
N VAL A 96 6.75 -4.15 0.61
CA VAL A 96 5.65 -3.26 0.23
C VAL A 96 4.27 -3.81 0.59
N LEU A 97 4.12 -5.14 0.64
CA LEU A 97 2.84 -5.79 0.89
C LEU A 97 2.51 -6.00 2.38
N GLU A 98 3.53 -6.12 3.23
CA GLU A 98 3.34 -6.57 4.61
C GLU A 98 4.42 -6.01 5.54
N ALA A 99 5.70 -6.29 5.25
CA ALA A 99 6.75 -6.10 6.25
C ALA A 99 7.04 -4.63 6.61
N PHE A 100 6.74 -3.67 5.73
CA PHE A 100 6.91 -2.24 6.05
C PHE A 100 5.81 -1.73 6.99
N GLU A 101 4.59 -2.25 6.85
CA GLU A 101 3.45 -1.89 7.70
C GLU A 101 3.57 -2.52 9.09
N GLU A 102 4.07 -3.76 9.18
CA GLU A 102 4.21 -4.44 10.47
C GLU A 102 5.51 -4.10 11.24
N PHE A 103 6.34 -3.20 10.70
CA PHE A 103 7.65 -2.94 11.28
C PHE A 103 7.56 -2.02 12.50
N GLU A 104 8.16 -2.46 13.62
CA GLU A 104 8.04 -1.76 14.91
C GLU A 104 8.60 -0.32 14.92
N ASP A 105 9.64 -0.02 14.12
CA ASP A 105 10.25 1.33 14.04
C ASP A 105 9.79 2.07 12.78
N SER A 106 8.50 2.41 12.75
CA SER A 106 7.86 3.17 11.67
C SER A 106 8.39 4.61 11.57
N ASP A 107 8.87 5.21 12.66
CA ASP A 107 9.50 6.53 12.64
C ASP A 107 10.79 6.52 11.79
N ALA A 108 11.62 5.49 11.93
CA ALA A 108 12.81 5.33 11.10
C ALA A 108 12.46 5.07 9.64
N LEU A 109 11.44 4.24 9.35
CA LEU A 109 10.96 4.02 7.99
C LEU A 109 10.40 5.30 7.36
N TYR A 110 9.64 6.08 8.12
CA TYR A 110 9.13 7.38 7.67
C TYR A 110 10.27 8.33 7.32
N GLY A 111 11.33 8.35 8.13
CA GLY A 111 12.54 9.12 7.86
C GLY A 111 13.25 8.70 6.56
N ILE A 112 13.26 7.40 6.24
CA ILE A 112 13.83 6.89 4.98
C ILE A 112 12.96 7.30 3.78
N VAL A 113 11.64 7.12 3.86
CA VAL A 113 10.73 7.51 2.77
C VAL A 113 10.78 9.01 2.51
N SER A 114 10.90 9.82 3.57
CA SER A 114 10.97 11.28 3.49
C SER A 114 12.36 11.84 3.18
N SER A 115 13.34 11.00 2.86
CA SER A 115 14.76 11.39 2.72
C SER A 115 15.05 12.28 1.51
N GLY A 116 14.18 12.29 0.50
CA GLY A 116 14.41 12.97 -0.78
C GLY A 116 15.38 12.24 -1.73
N GLU A 117 15.75 10.99 -1.40
CA GLU A 117 16.48 10.10 -2.32
C GLU A 117 15.60 9.66 -3.50
N THR A 118 16.20 9.01 -4.51
CA THR A 118 15.38 8.46 -5.60
C THR A 118 14.54 7.29 -5.09
N PRO A 119 13.36 7.04 -5.69
CA PRO A 119 12.45 5.99 -5.23
C PRO A 119 13.08 4.59 -5.08
N GLU A 120 14.01 4.25 -5.97
CA GLU A 120 14.72 2.97 -5.94
C GLU A 120 15.62 2.87 -4.71
N TYR A 121 16.33 3.95 -4.37
CA TYR A 121 17.19 4.01 -3.17
C TYR A 121 16.37 3.99 -1.89
N ILE A 122 15.21 4.67 -1.87
CA ILE A 122 14.27 4.61 -0.74
C ILE A 122 13.86 3.16 -0.48
N LEU A 123 13.35 2.45 -1.49
CA LEU A 123 12.93 1.06 -1.34
C LEU A 123 14.08 0.13 -0.92
N GLU A 124 15.28 0.35 -1.48
CA GLU A 124 16.49 -0.40 -1.10
C GLU A 124 16.82 -0.18 0.37
N ASN A 125 16.85 1.07 0.84
CA ASN A 125 17.19 1.40 2.21
C ASN A 125 16.13 0.92 3.20
N MET A 126 14.85 1.01 2.86
CA MET A 126 13.77 0.42 3.68
C MET A 126 13.95 -1.10 3.80
N CYS A 127 14.19 -1.80 2.70
CA CYS A 127 14.42 -3.24 2.75
C CYS A 127 15.67 -3.60 3.56
N ARG A 128 16.78 -2.86 3.40
CA ARG A 128 17.99 -3.09 4.20
C ARG A 128 17.71 -2.97 5.69
N TYR A 129 16.93 -1.96 6.05
CA TYR A 129 16.59 -1.66 7.43
C TYR A 129 15.67 -2.72 8.03
N VAL A 130 14.54 -3.01 7.38
CA VAL A 130 13.56 -4.01 7.84
C VAL A 130 14.15 -5.41 7.92
N TYR A 131 14.92 -5.83 6.91
CA TYR A 131 15.49 -7.19 6.87
C TYR A 131 16.89 -7.29 7.50
N GLY A 132 17.45 -6.19 8.02
CA GLY A 132 18.78 -6.15 8.64
C GLY A 132 19.91 -6.65 7.74
N ASP A 133 19.87 -6.36 6.43
CA ASP A 133 20.84 -6.87 5.45
C ASP A 133 21.51 -5.74 4.66
N GLU A 134 22.66 -5.27 5.15
CA GLU A 134 23.43 -4.19 4.55
C GLU A 134 23.94 -4.51 3.13
N ASN A 135 24.00 -5.79 2.74
CA ASN A 135 24.50 -6.21 1.43
C ASN A 135 23.40 -6.29 0.37
N LEU A 136 22.18 -5.87 0.70
CA LEU A 136 21.08 -5.85 -0.27
C LEU A 136 21.33 -4.77 -1.32
N HIS A 137 21.29 -5.14 -2.61
CA HIS A 137 21.49 -4.22 -3.73
C HIS A 137 20.51 -4.50 -4.87
N PHE A 138 19.66 -3.52 -5.16
CA PHE A 138 18.61 -3.57 -6.17
C PHE A 138 19.06 -3.03 -7.53
N GLU A 139 20.35 -2.77 -7.71
CA GLU A 139 20.93 -2.39 -9.00
C GLU A 139 20.43 -3.34 -10.11
N ASP A 140 19.94 -2.72 -11.18
CA ASP A 140 19.30 -3.30 -12.37
C ASP A 140 18.02 -4.12 -12.13
N LEU A 141 17.64 -4.38 -10.88
CA LEU A 141 16.43 -5.14 -10.52
C LEU A 141 15.17 -4.29 -10.70
N ILE A 142 15.18 -3.05 -10.19
CA ILE A 142 14.08 -2.11 -10.32
C ILE A 142 14.32 -1.24 -11.56
N THR A 143 13.34 -1.18 -12.45
CA THR A 143 13.38 -0.34 -13.65
C THR A 143 12.59 0.95 -13.50
N VAL A 144 11.58 0.96 -12.63
CA VAL A 144 10.77 2.14 -12.30
C VAL A 144 10.05 1.90 -10.97
N VAL A 145 9.84 2.97 -10.21
CA VAL A 145 8.91 3.01 -9.09
C VAL A 145 7.91 4.13 -9.37
N SER A 146 6.62 3.81 -9.40
CA SER A 146 5.57 4.82 -9.54
C SER A 146 5.57 5.72 -8.30
N PRO A 147 5.42 7.05 -8.48
CA PRO A 147 5.26 7.99 -7.37
C PRO A 147 4.17 7.56 -6.40
N ARG A 148 3.09 6.93 -6.89
CA ARG A 148 1.97 6.43 -6.08
C ARG A 148 2.42 5.49 -4.97
N VAL A 149 3.39 4.61 -5.22
CA VAL A 149 3.90 3.67 -4.22
C VAL A 149 4.53 4.41 -3.05
N LEU A 150 5.36 5.42 -3.36
CA LEU A 150 5.98 6.25 -2.34
C LEU A 150 4.94 7.05 -1.56
N THR A 151 3.97 7.67 -2.25
CA THR A 151 2.89 8.43 -1.60
C THR A 151 2.11 7.55 -0.63
N VAL A 152 1.75 6.33 -1.03
CA VAL A 152 1.04 5.37 -0.16
C VAL A 152 1.87 5.04 1.08
N MET A 153 3.14 4.69 0.91
CA MET A 153 4.02 4.37 2.05
C MET A 153 4.24 5.57 2.96
N GLU A 154 4.50 6.75 2.39
CA GLU A 154 4.70 7.99 3.14
C GLU A 154 3.48 8.32 4.00
N ASN A 155 2.29 8.31 3.39
CA ASN A 155 1.05 8.65 4.06
C ASN A 155 0.68 7.65 5.14
N PHE A 156 0.92 6.35 4.90
CA PHE A 156 0.70 5.31 5.88
C PHE A 156 1.62 5.48 7.10
N LEU A 157 2.93 5.57 6.86
CA LEU A 157 3.92 5.71 7.93
C LEU A 157 3.76 7.02 8.70
N ALA A 158 3.35 8.09 8.01
CA ALA A 158 3.05 9.36 8.66
C ALA A 158 1.82 9.26 9.57
N ALA A 159 0.77 8.54 9.15
CA ALA A 159 -0.40 8.28 9.97
C ALA A 159 -0.06 7.46 11.23
N GLU A 160 0.84 6.48 11.10
CA GLU A 160 1.33 5.67 12.21
C GLU A 160 2.19 6.49 13.19
N SER A 161 3.11 7.31 12.68
CA SER A 161 3.91 8.22 13.52
C SER A 161 3.02 9.24 14.25
N LEU A 162 1.95 9.74 13.62
CA LEU A 162 0.99 10.62 14.28
C LEU A 162 0.23 9.92 15.42
N GLU A 163 -0.05 8.63 15.30
CA GLU A 163 -0.68 7.83 16.34
C GLU A 163 0.28 7.57 17.53
N SER A 164 1.56 7.27 17.25
CA SER A 164 2.59 7.06 18.28
C SER A 164 2.94 8.34 19.05
N GLN A 165 2.82 9.50 18.39
CA GLN A 165 3.04 10.83 18.96
C GLN A 165 1.89 11.38 19.82
N LYS A 166 0.85 10.57 20.14
CA LYS A 166 -0.19 10.87 21.15
C LYS A 166 0.41 11.08 22.56
N ARG A 167 1.12 12.19 22.73
CA ARG A 167 1.64 12.73 23.99
C ARG A 167 0.95 14.07 24.22
N ASN A 168 -0.11 14.02 25.02
CA ASN A 168 -0.85 15.12 25.65
C ASN A 168 -1.94 15.78 24.79
N GLY A 169 -3.16 15.26 24.94
CA GLY A 169 -4.41 15.88 24.49
C GLY A 169 -5.12 15.01 23.46
N ASP A 170 -6.31 14.52 23.82
CA ASP A 170 -7.24 13.87 22.89
C ASP A 170 -7.66 14.89 21.82
N ASP A 171 -6.94 14.95 20.70
CA ASP A 171 -7.46 15.61 19.51
C ASP A 171 -8.24 14.55 18.71
N GLU A 172 -9.51 14.34 19.06
CA GLU A 172 -10.43 13.43 18.36
C GLU A 172 -10.44 13.68 16.84
N ARG A 173 -10.16 14.92 16.41
CA ARG A 173 -10.00 15.24 14.97
C ARG A 173 -8.76 14.56 14.39
N GLN A 174 -7.65 14.54 15.12
CA GLN A 174 -6.43 13.86 14.68
C GLN A 174 -6.69 12.35 14.49
N GLU A 175 -7.47 11.71 15.36
CA GLU A 175 -7.84 10.28 15.20
C GLU A 175 -8.67 10.04 13.93
N ARG A 176 -9.63 10.92 13.64
CA ARG A 176 -10.39 10.88 12.39
C ARG A 176 -9.49 11.08 11.18
N ILE A 177 -8.51 11.98 11.26
CA ILE A 177 -7.55 12.24 10.17
C ILE A 177 -6.63 11.03 9.95
N VAL A 178 -6.13 10.39 11.02
CA VAL A 178 -5.34 9.15 10.91
C VAL A 178 -6.15 8.05 10.20
N THR A 179 -7.40 7.85 10.62
CA THR A 179 -8.28 6.85 10.00
C THR A 179 -8.57 7.19 8.53
N TYR A 180 -8.79 8.46 8.22
CA TYR A 180 -8.97 8.96 6.85
C TYR A 180 -7.74 8.69 5.97
N LEU A 181 -6.53 8.95 6.47
CA LEU A 181 -5.30 8.72 5.71
C LEU A 181 -5.04 7.22 5.49
N ARG A 182 -5.41 6.36 6.45
CA ARG A 182 -5.40 4.90 6.27
C ARG A 182 -6.39 4.40 5.23
N LEU A 183 -7.55 5.04 5.13
CA LEU A 183 -8.57 4.71 4.13
C LEU A 183 -8.22 5.20 2.73
N PHE A 184 -7.44 6.28 2.64
CA PHE A 184 -7.03 6.90 1.38
C PHE A 184 -5.51 7.14 1.36
N PRO A 185 -4.69 6.07 1.43
CA PRO A 185 -3.24 6.21 1.49
C PRO A 185 -2.66 6.82 0.20
N GLU A 186 -3.36 6.70 -0.93
CA GLU A 186 -2.96 7.30 -2.20
C GLU A 186 -3.23 8.82 -2.28
N ASN A 187 -3.83 9.43 -1.26
CA ASN A 187 -4.16 10.84 -1.25
C ASN A 187 -2.90 11.72 -1.46
N PRO A 188 -2.79 12.44 -2.59
CA PRO A 188 -1.60 13.24 -2.90
C PRO A 188 -1.47 14.49 -2.03
N SER A 189 -2.55 14.86 -1.32
CA SER A 189 -2.61 16.03 -0.43
C SER A 189 -2.70 15.63 1.04
N ALA A 190 -2.29 14.42 1.41
CA ALA A 190 -2.27 13.96 2.80
C ALA A 190 -1.53 14.94 3.73
N PHE A 191 -0.44 15.55 3.27
CA PHE A 191 0.30 16.56 4.02
C PHE A 191 -0.56 17.75 4.50
N VAL A 192 -1.60 18.13 3.74
CA VAL A 192 -2.52 19.21 4.11
C VAL A 192 -3.31 18.82 5.36
N PHE A 193 -3.76 17.57 5.43
CA PHE A 193 -4.56 17.04 6.52
C PHE A 193 -3.71 16.76 7.77
N MET A 194 -2.46 16.34 7.59
CA MET A 194 -1.53 16.11 8.70
C MET A 194 -1.08 17.39 9.40
N ASN A 195 -1.07 18.52 8.69
CA ASN A 195 -0.55 19.79 9.20
C ASN A 195 -1.66 20.82 9.49
N LEU A 196 -2.87 20.36 9.83
CA LEU A 196 -4.00 21.26 10.13
C LEU A 196 -3.73 22.05 11.43
N PRO A 197 -3.98 23.37 11.44
CA PRO A 197 -3.95 24.14 12.68
C PRO A 197 -5.14 23.77 13.59
N ALA A 198 -5.12 24.22 14.85
CA ALA A 198 -6.23 24.04 15.78
C ALA A 198 -7.57 24.53 15.21
N GLU A 199 -7.56 25.70 14.56
CA GLU A 199 -8.71 26.29 13.88
C GLU A 199 -8.42 26.42 12.37
N PRO A 200 -8.76 25.41 11.56
CA PRO A 200 -8.49 25.40 10.13
C PRO A 200 -9.50 26.24 9.34
N ASP A 201 -9.01 27.03 8.40
CA ASP A 201 -9.84 27.67 7.37
C ASP A 201 -10.02 26.69 6.21
N LEU A 202 -11.23 26.15 6.05
CA LEU A 202 -11.56 25.18 5.00
C LEU A 202 -11.32 25.72 3.59
N THR A 203 -11.37 27.03 3.39
CA THR A 203 -11.07 27.66 2.09
C THR A 203 -9.57 27.49 1.76
N VAL A 204 -8.71 27.67 2.76
CA VAL A 204 -7.26 27.50 2.61
C VAL A 204 -6.90 26.03 2.41
N VAL A 205 -7.55 25.14 3.17
CA VAL A 205 -7.41 23.68 2.99
C VAL A 205 -7.77 23.30 1.56
N GLN A 206 -8.94 23.72 1.06
CA GLN A 206 -9.40 23.43 -0.30
C GLN A 206 -8.41 23.94 -1.37
N GLN A 207 -7.87 25.15 -1.20
CA GLN A 207 -6.90 25.73 -2.14
C GLN A 207 -5.54 25.00 -2.16
N SER A 208 -5.26 24.20 -1.14
CA SER A 208 -4.01 23.46 -1.00
C SER A 208 -4.07 22.04 -1.58
N LEU A 209 -5.24 21.62 -2.08
CA LEU A 209 -5.47 20.28 -2.65
C LEU A 209 -4.92 20.17 -4.09
N GLU A 210 -4.37 19.01 -4.41
CA GLU A 210 -3.74 18.71 -5.71
C GLU A 210 -4.64 17.84 -6.60
N PHE A 211 -5.23 18.44 -7.63
CA PHE A 211 -6.14 17.73 -8.55
C PHE A 211 -5.46 17.16 -9.79
N ARG A 212 -4.16 17.40 -10.00
CA ARG A 212 -3.43 17.02 -11.22
C ARG A 212 -2.52 15.83 -10.97
N VAL A 213 -3.12 14.66 -10.82
CA VAL A 213 -2.40 13.41 -10.58
C VAL A 213 -2.69 12.41 -11.69
N GLU A 214 -1.64 11.90 -12.35
CA GLU A 214 -1.78 11.04 -13.54
C GLU A 214 -2.30 9.62 -13.20
N ASP A 215 -2.10 9.16 -11.97
CA ASP A 215 -2.33 7.77 -11.55
C ASP A 215 -3.57 7.58 -10.63
N ILE A 216 -4.39 8.61 -10.43
CA ILE A 216 -5.60 8.56 -9.59
C ILE A 216 -6.80 9.06 -10.38
N SER A 217 -7.92 8.35 -10.31
CA SER A 217 -9.12 8.77 -11.02
C SER A 217 -9.72 10.03 -10.41
N GLU A 218 -10.34 10.87 -11.24
CA GLU A 218 -11.02 12.08 -10.77
C GLU A 218 -12.12 11.76 -9.75
N ILE A 219 -12.83 10.63 -9.93
CA ILE A 219 -13.85 10.14 -8.99
C ILE A 219 -13.21 9.88 -7.62
N ASP A 220 -12.06 9.20 -7.58
CA ASP A 220 -11.40 8.84 -6.34
C ASP A 220 -10.82 10.09 -5.64
N LEU A 221 -10.20 11.02 -6.39
CA LEU A 221 -9.74 12.31 -5.85
C LEU A 221 -10.90 13.12 -5.24
N LEU A 222 -12.01 13.25 -5.96
CA LEU A 222 -13.19 13.95 -5.47
C LEU A 222 -13.79 13.27 -4.23
N THR A 223 -13.81 11.94 -4.18
CA THR A 223 -14.23 11.18 -3.00
C THR A 223 -13.33 11.48 -1.81
N MET A 224 -12.01 11.34 -1.95
CA MET A 224 -11.04 11.58 -0.88
C MET A 224 -11.20 12.98 -0.31
N TYR A 225 -11.20 13.99 -1.17
CA TYR A 225 -11.25 15.38 -0.74
C TYR A 225 -12.60 15.80 -0.16
N ALA A 226 -13.71 15.30 -0.71
CA ALA A 226 -15.01 15.56 -0.13
C ALA A 226 -15.12 14.96 1.27
N VAL A 227 -14.61 13.74 1.49
CA VAL A 227 -14.57 13.11 2.81
C VAL A 227 -13.64 13.89 3.75
N GLY A 228 -12.40 14.17 3.32
CA GLY A 228 -11.41 14.89 4.12
C GLY A 228 -11.90 16.27 4.58
N LEU A 229 -12.51 17.05 3.69
CA LEU A 229 -13.10 18.35 4.07
C LEU A 229 -14.27 18.21 5.06
N SER A 230 -15.01 17.11 4.98
CA SER A 230 -16.20 16.88 5.82
C SER A 230 -15.84 16.45 7.25
N ILE A 231 -14.71 15.80 7.47
CA ILE A 231 -14.32 15.32 8.81
C ILE A 231 -13.59 16.38 9.65
N ILE A 232 -13.04 17.42 9.01
CA ILE A 232 -12.28 18.48 9.68
C ILE A 232 -13.12 19.24 10.72
N PRO A 233 -14.32 19.76 10.39
CA PRO A 233 -15.08 20.59 11.32
C PRO A 233 -16.02 19.80 12.24
N HIS A 234 -16.24 18.50 11.97
CA HIS A 234 -17.33 17.74 12.61
C HIS A 234 -16.80 16.64 13.53
N ALA A 235 -17.18 16.71 14.80
CA ALA A 235 -16.90 15.67 15.78
C ALA A 235 -17.79 14.42 15.60
N GLU A 236 -18.98 14.59 15.00
CA GLU A 236 -19.98 13.53 14.85
C GLU A 236 -20.28 13.23 13.38
N PHE A 237 -20.69 11.97 13.12
CA PHE A 237 -21.02 11.46 11.80
C PHE A 237 -22.08 12.30 11.08
N ASP A 238 -23.17 12.69 11.76
CA ASP A 238 -24.29 13.40 11.15
C ASP A 238 -23.89 14.75 10.56
N GLY A 239 -22.97 15.46 11.23
CA GLY A 239 -22.41 16.73 10.75
C GLY A 239 -21.59 16.53 9.47
N ALA A 240 -20.66 15.57 9.49
CA ALA A 240 -19.83 15.26 8.33
C ALA A 240 -20.64 14.76 7.14
N TYR A 241 -21.64 13.90 7.39
CA TYR A 241 -22.55 13.43 6.36
C TYR A 241 -23.37 14.57 5.75
N GLY A 242 -23.84 15.50 6.59
CA GLY A 242 -24.59 16.69 6.13
C GLY A 242 -23.77 17.62 5.23
N ASP A 243 -22.46 17.73 5.44
CA ASP A 243 -21.57 18.57 4.64
C ASP A 243 -20.93 17.83 3.44
N LEU A 244 -21.03 16.50 3.34
CA LEU A 244 -20.40 15.71 2.27
C LEU A 244 -20.82 16.17 0.86
N GLU A 245 -22.13 16.32 0.63
CA GLU A 245 -22.65 16.74 -0.68
C GLU A 245 -22.26 18.18 -1.02
N LYS A 246 -22.25 19.05 -0.01
CA LYS A 246 -21.84 20.45 -0.15
C LYS A 246 -20.35 20.55 -0.49
N ASN A 247 -19.50 19.81 0.21
CA ASN A 247 -18.07 19.78 -0.05
C ASN A 247 -17.76 19.19 -1.43
N LEU A 248 -18.47 18.13 -1.84
CA LEU A 248 -18.37 17.62 -3.20
C LEU A 248 -18.75 18.69 -4.24
N ALA A 249 -19.84 19.42 -4.04
CA ALA A 249 -20.27 20.46 -4.96
C ALA A 249 -19.25 21.61 -5.10
N LEU A 250 -18.47 21.88 -4.05
CA LEU A 250 -17.38 22.87 -4.10
C LEU A 250 -16.16 22.39 -4.89
N LEU A 251 -15.91 21.08 -4.90
CA LEU A 251 -14.74 20.46 -5.54
C LEU A 251 -15.02 20.08 -7.00
N ASN A 252 -16.25 19.65 -7.30
CA ASN A 252 -16.65 19.05 -8.57
C ASN A 252 -16.94 20.11 -9.66
N VAL A 253 -15.89 20.80 -10.11
CA VAL A 253 -15.99 21.85 -11.14
C VAL A 253 -16.40 21.28 -12.51
N ASP A 254 -15.99 20.05 -12.81
CA ASP A 254 -16.23 19.39 -14.09
C ASP A 254 -17.58 18.65 -14.17
N ASN A 255 -18.41 18.76 -13.12
CA ASN A 255 -19.76 18.18 -13.04
C ASN A 255 -19.81 16.66 -13.26
N VAL A 256 -18.83 15.95 -12.71
CA VAL A 256 -18.83 14.49 -12.64
C VAL A 256 -20.10 14.01 -11.91
N PRO A 257 -20.77 12.94 -12.37
CA PRO A 257 -21.97 12.43 -11.71
C PRO A 257 -21.72 12.11 -10.23
N PRO A 258 -22.46 12.72 -9.27
CA PRO A 258 -22.12 12.65 -7.85
C PRO A 258 -22.46 11.31 -7.20
N GLY A 259 -23.31 10.48 -7.83
CA GLY A 259 -23.88 9.30 -7.19
C GLY A 259 -22.84 8.28 -6.69
N GLU A 260 -21.81 7.99 -7.50
CA GLU A 260 -20.75 7.07 -7.08
C GLU A 260 -19.86 7.69 -6.01
N ILE A 261 -19.50 8.97 -6.17
CA ILE A 261 -18.63 9.71 -5.25
C ILE A 261 -19.27 9.79 -3.85
N LEU A 262 -20.55 10.16 -3.78
CA LEU A 262 -21.30 10.26 -2.51
C LEU A 262 -21.49 8.89 -1.86
N ARG A 263 -21.72 7.82 -2.64
CA ARG A 263 -21.83 6.46 -2.11
C ARG A 263 -20.50 6.01 -1.47
N LYS A 264 -19.38 6.15 -2.18
CA LYS A 264 -18.05 5.84 -1.65
C LYS A 264 -17.71 6.71 -0.44
N GLY A 265 -18.02 8.01 -0.50
CA GLY A 265 -17.78 8.95 0.59
C GLY A 265 -18.56 8.60 1.85
N LEU A 266 -19.83 8.20 1.72
CA LEU A 266 -20.65 7.72 2.84
C LEU A 266 -20.05 6.46 3.48
N GLU A 267 -19.61 5.50 2.66
CA GLU A 267 -18.95 4.28 3.15
C GLU A 267 -17.69 4.62 3.95
N ALA A 268 -16.86 5.54 3.46
CA ALA A 268 -15.66 6.00 4.17
C ALA A 268 -15.99 6.72 5.49
N LEU A 269 -16.97 7.65 5.49
CA LEU A 269 -17.38 8.35 6.71
C LEU A 269 -17.85 7.37 7.80
N LYS A 270 -18.60 6.32 7.42
CA LYS A 270 -19.01 5.30 8.38
C LYS A 270 -17.82 4.61 9.05
N VAL A 271 -16.76 4.31 8.30
CA VAL A 271 -15.56 3.71 8.88
C VAL A 271 -14.86 4.70 9.81
N ILE A 272 -14.66 5.96 9.38
CA ILE A 272 -13.94 6.98 10.15
C ILE A 272 -14.59 7.24 11.51
N TYR A 273 -15.92 7.33 11.57
CA TYR A 273 -16.65 7.61 12.81
C TYR A 273 -16.97 6.34 13.63
N ALA A 274 -16.96 5.15 13.03
CA ALA A 274 -17.17 3.89 13.77
C ALA A 274 -15.96 3.47 14.60
N SER A 275 -14.76 4.01 14.32
CA SER A 275 -13.54 3.80 15.11
C SER A 275 -13.58 4.43 16.52
N GLY A 276 -14.66 5.12 16.90
CA GLY A 276 -14.83 5.74 18.22
C GLY A 276 -15.75 5.01 19.21
N ASP A 277 -16.43 3.92 18.79
CA ASP A 277 -17.45 3.22 19.63
C ASP A 277 -16.90 1.91 20.27
N ALA A 278 -15.59 1.73 20.33
CA ALA A 278 -14.97 0.55 20.92
C ALA A 278 -14.43 0.79 22.34
N GLU A 279 -15.20 1.48 23.22
CA GLU A 279 -15.00 1.44 24.67
C GLU A 279 -16.17 2.13 25.41
N VAL A 280 -17.31 1.43 25.59
CA VAL A 280 -18.28 1.77 26.65
C VAL A 280 -18.91 0.50 27.23
N ASP A 281 -18.49 0.20 28.47
CA ASP A 281 -19.15 -0.54 29.55
C ASP A 281 -19.63 -1.99 29.34
N ASP A 282 -18.71 -2.94 29.57
CA ASP A 282 -19.03 -4.17 30.30
C ASP A 282 -18.91 -3.92 31.83
N GLU A 283 -19.67 -2.97 32.37
CA GLU A 283 -20.00 -2.93 33.80
C GLU A 283 -21.43 -2.42 34.00
N GLN A 284 -22.35 -3.37 34.21
CA GLN A 284 -23.51 -3.35 35.15
C GLN A 284 -24.74 -4.04 34.55
N ASP A 285 -24.90 -5.33 34.84
CA ASP A 285 -25.97 -5.85 35.74
C ASP A 285 -25.83 -7.36 35.98
#